data_AF-A0A427XK33-F1
#
_entry.id   AF-A0A427XK33-F1
#
_cell.length_a   1.000
_cell.length_b   1.000
_cell.length_c   1.000
_cell.angle_alpha   90.00
_cell.angle_beta   90.00
_cell.angle_gamma   90.00
#
_symmetry.space_group_name_H-M   'P 1'
#
loop_
_entity.id
_entity.type
_entity.pdbx_description
1 polymer ?
#
loop_
_entity_poly.entity_id
_entity_poly.type
_entity_poly.pdbx_seq_one_letter_code
_entity_poly.pdbx_strand_id
1 'polypeptide(L)'
;MRVSPLLSLPITILLAVQTLAQGRTAKEAAADGNRLLAEGAYSDAARAYGEAIDADPTSYINHYKRATAYLSLGRHAAALEDFDAILKLNPGFVQAHFQKAKVLAKEGEFSEASDELAAFAKTKTDSEADELARLVISADVAKTAARDAAKDGKWGECVAHATKAIEVGPNSGELRELRATCNTELGEAESAYADLSRLAMLRPSSEDLRLRLANLGYYLLDTTIALNEIKKCLHYDPESKACKKMHKLLRSLDRDTVKARNFIDGGNPRKGLTILRGEGGVLERFDAAMTDAEAAGQLPPQFSASTKSKTRLDLYTLACRAAVDCNDFGPKSAALCDAVLALDPDNEHALVFRGERLLKAEKWEEAVNVLQKAFEQSGRSSQDIANRMQKAQRLLKVSKQKDYYKVLGVSRDADERTIKKAFRKAAKTNHPDVGGSEEKMAQLNEAYEVLSDSELRARFDNGEDPNDPQGGGQGGNPFAHHGGMPHFFQQGGFPGGFPGGGQKFQFHHG
;
A
#
# COMPACT_ATOMS: atom_id res chain seq x y z
N MET A 1 -62.22 27.71 83.44
CA MET A 1 -61.46 26.45 83.23
C MET A 1 -60.18 26.79 82.49
N ARG A 2 -59.05 26.75 83.22
CA ARG A 2 -57.87 25.87 82.99
C ARG A 2 -56.98 26.36 81.84
N VAL A 3 -55.94 27.15 82.14
CA VAL A 3 -54.57 26.75 82.58
C VAL A 3 -53.77 26.12 81.42
N SER A 4 -52.65 26.77 81.09
CA SER A 4 -51.61 26.41 80.12
C SER A 4 -51.03 24.98 80.32
N PRO A 5 -50.23 24.45 79.38
CA PRO A 5 -48.80 24.75 79.46
C PRO A 5 -48.03 24.90 78.13
N LEU A 6 -46.99 25.72 78.26
CA LEU A 6 -45.82 25.82 77.41
C LEU A 6 -45.20 24.44 77.12
N LEU A 7 -44.93 24.15 75.85
CA LEU A 7 -43.93 23.15 75.47
C LEU A 7 -42.60 23.86 75.23
N SER A 8 -41.68 23.66 76.16
CA SER A 8 -40.26 23.95 76.04
C SER A 8 -39.61 23.00 75.04
N LEU A 9 -39.15 23.53 73.90
CA LEU A 9 -38.18 22.83 73.05
C LEU A 9 -36.76 23.15 73.56
N PRO A 10 -35.91 22.15 73.81
CA PRO A 10 -34.55 22.38 74.28
C PRO A 10 -33.73 22.96 73.13
N ILE A 11 -33.15 24.13 73.38
CA ILE A 11 -32.06 24.70 72.58
C ILE A 11 -30.89 23.73 72.72
N THR A 12 -30.79 22.82 71.75
CA THR A 12 -29.59 22.02 71.54
C THR A 12 -28.55 22.98 70.97
N ILE A 13 -27.63 23.41 71.83
CA ILE A 13 -26.41 24.12 71.46
C ILE A 13 -25.63 23.18 70.55
N LEU A 14 -25.82 23.34 69.24
CA LEU A 14 -24.96 22.77 68.23
C LEU A 14 -23.63 23.52 68.36
N LEU A 15 -22.73 23.00 69.21
CA LEU A 15 -21.31 23.32 69.16
C LEU A 15 -20.85 22.91 67.77
N ALA A 16 -20.86 23.87 66.85
CA ALA A 16 -20.14 23.79 65.60
C ALA A 16 -18.67 23.64 65.98
N VAL A 17 -18.20 22.38 66.01
CA VAL A 17 -16.79 22.08 65.86
C VAL A 17 -16.45 22.55 64.45
N GLN A 18 -16.09 23.83 64.34
CA GLN A 18 -15.28 24.29 63.23
C GLN A 18 -13.96 23.54 63.39
N THR A 19 -13.86 22.38 62.74
CA THR A 19 -12.56 21.90 62.29
C THR A 19 -12.05 22.97 61.34
N LEU A 20 -11.34 23.95 61.89
CA LEU A 20 -10.37 24.71 61.12
C LEU A 20 -9.44 23.65 60.55
N ALA A 21 -9.64 23.28 59.29
CA ALA A 21 -8.54 22.76 58.50
C ALA A 21 -7.51 23.88 58.55
N GLN A 22 -6.55 23.81 59.48
CA GLN A 22 -5.39 24.66 59.43
C GLN A 22 -4.73 24.33 58.10
N GLY A 23 -4.96 25.19 57.11
CA GLY A 23 -4.26 25.12 55.84
C GLY A 23 -2.76 25.03 56.15
N ARG A 24 -2.06 24.13 55.47
CA ARG A 24 -0.61 24.03 55.60
C ARG A 24 -0.01 25.41 55.44
N THR A 25 0.94 25.75 56.29
CA THR A 25 1.68 27.00 56.14
C THR A 25 2.46 26.97 54.81
N ALA A 26 2.75 28.14 54.24
CA ALA A 26 3.54 28.22 53.01
C ALA A 26 4.87 27.44 53.10
N LYS A 27 5.49 27.44 54.28
CA LYS A 27 6.75 26.71 54.55
C LYS A 27 6.56 25.19 54.55
N GLU A 28 5.48 24.69 55.15
CA GLU A 28 5.17 23.26 55.16
C GLU A 28 4.82 22.76 53.77
N ALA A 29 3.99 23.51 53.02
CA ALA A 29 3.64 23.19 51.64
C ALA A 29 4.88 23.19 50.73
N ALA A 30 5.76 24.19 50.87
CA ALA A 30 7.02 24.24 50.12
C ALA A 30 7.99 23.11 50.51
N ALA A 31 8.03 22.69 51.77
CA ALA A 31 8.84 21.56 52.21
C ALA A 31 8.34 20.24 51.62
N ASP A 32 7.02 20.03 51.58
CA ASP A 32 6.41 18.88 50.93
C ASP A 32 6.68 18.88 49.43
N GLY A 33 6.55 20.04 48.77
CA GLY A 33 6.92 20.23 47.37
C GLY A 33 8.38 19.86 47.08
N ASN A 34 9.33 20.22 47.94
CA ASN A 34 10.75 19.86 47.77
C ASN A 34 10.95 18.35 47.85
N ARG A 35 10.30 17.69 48.81
CA ARG A 35 10.36 16.24 48.98
C ARG A 35 9.81 15.52 47.74
N LEU A 36 8.61 15.92 47.29
CA LEU A 36 7.97 15.36 46.10
C LEU A 36 8.79 15.59 44.83
N LEU A 37 9.42 16.77 44.70
CA LEU A 37 10.31 17.08 43.58
C LEU A 37 11.52 16.15 43.56
N ALA A 38 12.13 15.89 44.72
CA ALA A 38 13.26 14.96 44.86
C ALA A 38 12.87 13.50 44.58
N GLU A 39 11.63 13.13 44.86
CA GLU A 39 11.06 11.80 44.54
C GLU A 39 10.68 11.64 43.05
N GLY A 40 10.75 12.72 42.25
CA GLY A 40 10.30 12.71 40.85
C GLY A 40 8.77 12.78 40.68
N ALA A 41 8.02 13.01 41.76
CA ALA A 41 6.58 13.18 41.76
C ALA A 41 6.19 14.60 41.30
N TYR A 42 6.54 14.95 40.07
CA TYR A 42 6.47 16.34 39.57
C TYR A 42 5.07 16.95 39.60
N SER A 43 4.03 16.15 39.32
CA SER A 43 2.63 16.63 39.36
C SER A 43 2.20 17.04 40.77
N ASP A 44 2.52 16.21 41.77
CA ASP A 44 2.23 16.51 43.17
C ASP A 44 3.12 17.63 43.71
N ALA A 45 4.39 17.67 43.31
CA ALA A 45 5.29 18.77 43.64
C ALA A 45 4.73 20.11 43.15
N ALA A 46 4.28 20.18 41.89
CA ALA A 46 3.69 21.39 41.33
C ALA A 46 2.43 21.84 42.09
N ARG A 47 1.59 20.89 42.53
CA ARG A 47 0.42 21.18 43.37
C ARG A 47 0.81 21.71 44.75
N ALA A 48 1.77 21.07 45.43
CA ALA A 48 2.25 21.50 46.74
C ALA A 48 2.90 22.90 46.68
N TYR A 49 3.65 23.22 45.62
CA TYR A 49 4.14 24.57 45.41
C TYR A 49 3.02 25.57 45.08
N GLY A 50 1.95 25.13 44.40
CA GLY A 50 0.74 25.93 44.21
C GLY A 50 0.12 26.32 45.55
N GLU A 51 -0.08 25.35 46.46
CA GLU A 51 -0.55 25.60 47.83
C GLU A 51 0.38 26.57 48.59
N ALA A 52 1.69 26.43 48.40
CA ALA A 52 2.68 27.33 49.00
C ALA A 52 2.62 28.77 48.45
N ILE A 53 2.32 28.93 47.15
CA ILE A 53 2.14 30.23 46.49
C ILE A 53 0.82 30.87 46.90
N ASP A 54 -0.25 30.10 47.06
CA ASP A 54 -1.54 30.62 47.52
C ASP A 54 -1.43 31.16 48.95
N ALA A 55 -0.61 30.51 49.80
CA ALA A 55 -0.33 30.95 51.16
C ALA A 55 0.69 32.11 51.24
N ASP A 56 1.64 32.19 50.32
CA ASP A 56 2.59 33.30 50.17
C ASP A 56 2.88 33.61 48.68
N PRO A 57 2.11 34.53 48.07
CA PRO A 57 2.24 34.85 46.66
C PRO A 57 3.55 35.56 46.29
N THR A 58 4.26 36.10 47.28
CA THR A 58 5.44 36.96 47.07
C THR A 58 6.74 36.17 46.93
N SER A 59 6.72 34.89 47.28
CA SER A 59 7.89 34.01 47.21
C SER A 59 8.22 33.61 45.77
N TYR A 60 9.09 34.38 45.10
CA TYR A 60 9.60 34.02 43.77
C TYR A 60 10.28 32.64 43.74
N ILE A 61 10.80 32.16 44.88
CA ILE A 61 11.43 30.83 45.00
C ILE A 61 10.39 29.72 44.80
N ASN A 62 9.18 29.88 45.33
CA ASN A 62 8.12 28.89 45.16
C ASN A 62 7.65 28.84 43.70
N HIS A 63 7.52 30.00 43.04
CA HIS A 63 7.27 30.08 41.59
C HIS A 63 8.38 29.38 40.80
N TYR A 64 9.66 29.61 41.12
CA TYR A 64 10.79 28.96 40.44
C TYR A 64 10.78 27.44 40.57
N LYS A 65 10.48 26.93 41.76
CA LYS A 65 10.40 25.49 42.00
C LYS A 65 9.18 24.86 41.32
N ARG A 66 8.05 25.56 41.27
CA ARG A 66 6.86 25.13 40.52
C ARG A 66 7.13 25.12 39.02
N ALA A 67 7.77 26.16 38.48
CA ALA A 67 8.21 26.20 37.09
C ALA A 67 9.09 24.99 36.75
N THR A 68 10.06 24.67 37.62
CA THR A 68 10.94 23.50 37.45
C THR A 68 10.13 22.20 37.41
N ALA A 69 9.16 22.03 38.30
CA ALA A 69 8.25 20.87 38.27
C ALA A 69 7.42 20.82 36.96
N TYR A 70 6.94 21.96 36.48
CA TYR A 70 6.24 22.05 35.19
C TYR A 70 7.14 21.71 34.00
N LEU A 71 8.41 22.12 34.00
CA LEU A 71 9.38 21.74 32.97
C LEU A 71 9.60 20.23 32.93
N SER A 72 9.73 19.58 34.09
CA SER A 72 9.82 18.11 34.18
C SER A 72 8.57 17.39 33.68
N LEU A 73 7.42 18.05 33.68
CA LEU A 73 6.15 17.54 33.12
C LEU A 73 5.94 17.90 31.64
N GLY A 74 6.83 18.69 31.04
CA GLY A 74 6.63 19.25 29.69
C GLY A 74 5.52 20.31 29.61
N ARG A 75 5.06 20.85 30.74
CA ARG A 75 4.03 21.90 30.82
C ARG A 75 4.64 23.28 30.61
N HIS A 76 5.17 23.53 29.42
CA HIS A 76 5.95 24.72 29.11
C HIS A 76 5.18 26.04 29.29
N ALA A 77 3.93 26.13 28.85
CA ALA A 77 3.11 27.34 29.03
C ALA A 77 2.98 27.74 30.51
N ALA A 78 2.68 26.80 31.40
CA ALA A 78 2.59 27.06 32.83
C ALA A 78 3.95 27.44 33.45
N ALA A 79 5.05 26.86 32.95
CA ALA A 79 6.39 27.26 33.39
C ALA A 79 6.75 28.69 32.95
N LEU A 80 6.37 29.11 31.74
CA LEU A 80 6.58 30.47 31.24
C LEU A 80 5.81 31.50 32.09
N GLU A 81 4.56 31.21 32.47
CA GLU A 81 3.78 32.06 33.39
C GLU A 81 4.48 32.23 34.75
N ASP A 82 5.03 31.15 35.31
CA ASP A 82 5.79 31.22 36.56
C ASP A 82 7.09 32.03 36.39
N PHE A 83 7.80 31.92 35.25
CA PHE A 83 8.98 32.75 34.98
C PHE A 83 8.64 34.24 34.87
N ASP A 84 7.51 34.57 34.24
CA ASP A 84 7.03 35.96 34.21
C ASP A 84 6.66 36.47 35.61
N ALA A 85 6.07 35.63 36.45
CA ALA A 85 5.79 35.96 37.84
C ALA A 85 7.09 36.21 38.64
N ILE A 86 8.11 35.38 38.44
CA ILE A 86 9.43 35.53 39.10
C ILE A 86 10.07 36.86 38.72
N LEU A 87 10.08 37.21 37.43
CA LEU A 87 10.68 38.46 36.94
C LEU A 87 9.90 39.70 37.41
N LYS A 88 8.58 39.59 37.63
CA LYS A 88 7.78 40.65 38.27
C LYS A 88 8.10 40.81 39.76
N LEU A 89 8.26 39.71 40.49
CA LEU A 89 8.52 39.72 41.94
C LEU A 89 9.98 40.09 42.26
N ASN A 90 10.93 39.61 41.46
CA ASN A 90 12.34 39.85 41.62
C ASN A 90 13.02 40.02 40.24
N PRO A 91 13.04 41.26 39.70
CA PRO A 91 13.71 41.57 38.44
C PRO A 91 15.22 41.24 38.45
N GLY A 92 15.85 41.14 39.63
CA GLY A 92 17.25 40.78 39.78
C GLY A 92 17.53 39.28 39.67
N PHE A 93 16.49 38.44 39.60
CA PHE A 93 16.66 36.99 39.44
C PHE A 93 16.90 36.62 37.97
N VAL A 94 18.08 36.99 37.48
CA VAL A 94 18.47 36.89 36.06
C VAL A 94 18.41 35.46 35.51
N GLN A 95 18.56 34.44 36.36
CA GLN A 95 18.45 33.04 35.95
C GLN A 95 17.07 32.69 35.35
N ALA A 96 16.00 33.41 35.73
CA ALA A 96 14.68 33.22 35.11
C ALA A 96 14.69 33.56 33.62
N HIS A 97 15.42 34.60 33.19
CA HIS A 97 15.57 34.93 31.77
C HIS A 97 16.19 33.76 30.98
N PHE A 98 17.26 33.16 31.48
CA PHE A 98 17.90 32.04 30.79
C PHE A 98 17.01 30.79 30.73
N GLN A 99 16.29 30.46 31.82
CA GLN A 99 15.35 29.34 31.79
C GLN A 99 14.17 29.60 30.85
N LYS A 100 13.61 30.82 30.85
CA LYS A 100 12.54 31.24 29.94
C LYS A 100 12.99 31.14 28.48
N ALA A 101 14.18 31.63 28.16
CA ALA A 101 14.77 31.51 26.82
C ALA A 101 14.90 30.06 26.34
N LYS A 102 15.35 29.14 27.20
CA LYS A 102 15.46 27.70 26.88
C LYS A 102 14.10 27.10 26.52
N VAL A 103 13.04 27.53 27.18
CA VAL A 103 11.68 27.07 26.91
C VAL A 103 11.17 27.66 25.60
N LEU A 104 11.28 28.98 25.42
CA LEU A 104 10.87 29.67 24.20
C LEU A 104 11.58 29.13 22.95
N ALA A 105 12.89 28.87 23.05
CA ALA A 105 13.66 28.26 21.97
C ALA A 105 13.09 26.90 21.56
N LYS A 106 12.71 26.03 22.53
CA LYS A 106 12.12 24.72 22.26
C LYS A 106 10.73 24.80 21.61
N GLU A 107 9.95 25.81 21.98
CA GLU A 107 8.65 26.09 21.37
C GLU A 107 8.77 26.73 19.98
N GLY A 108 9.96 27.19 19.59
CA GLY A 108 10.22 27.85 18.31
C GLY A 108 9.91 29.34 18.29
N GLU A 109 9.75 29.95 19.47
CA GLU A 109 9.59 31.39 19.67
C GLU A 109 10.98 32.05 19.77
N PHE A 110 11.71 32.01 18.65
CA PHE A 110 13.13 32.37 18.61
C PHE A 110 13.40 33.87 18.85
N SER A 111 12.50 34.75 18.44
CA SER A 111 12.62 36.19 18.71
C SER A 111 12.56 36.46 20.21
N GLU A 112 11.54 35.94 20.89
CA GLU A 112 11.37 36.10 22.33
C GLU A 112 12.50 35.41 23.11
N ALA A 113 12.94 34.23 22.66
CA ALA A 113 14.11 33.56 23.24
C ALA A 113 15.39 34.42 23.14
N SER A 114 15.58 35.12 22.01
CA SER A 114 16.72 36.02 21.81
C SER A 114 16.66 37.23 22.74
N ASP A 115 15.48 37.81 22.95
CA ASP A 115 15.29 38.94 23.86
C ASP A 115 15.61 38.55 25.32
N GLU A 116 15.16 37.38 25.75
CA GLU A 116 15.44 36.84 27.08
C GLU A 116 16.94 36.52 27.26
N LEU A 117 17.61 35.99 26.24
CA LEU A 117 19.07 35.77 26.27
C LEU A 117 19.85 37.09 26.34
N ALA A 118 19.41 38.11 25.60
CA ALA A 118 20.00 39.43 25.67
C ALA A 118 19.80 40.07 27.06
N ALA A 119 18.65 39.86 27.70
CA ALA A 119 18.41 40.31 29.07
C ALA A 119 19.33 39.60 30.08
N PHE A 120 19.53 38.29 29.95
CA PHE A 120 20.45 37.52 30.77
C PHE A 120 21.92 37.99 30.61
N ALA A 121 22.38 38.16 29.37
CA ALA A 121 23.75 38.50 29.02
C ALA A 121 24.20 39.89 29.54
N LYS A 122 23.27 40.80 29.87
CA LYS A 122 23.58 42.10 30.51
C LYS A 122 24.20 41.95 31.90
N THR A 123 23.98 40.83 32.56
CA THR A 123 24.32 40.65 33.98
C THR A 123 25.35 39.55 34.22
N LYS A 124 25.34 38.51 33.39
CA LYS A 124 26.20 37.35 33.55
C LYS A 124 26.65 36.85 32.18
N THR A 125 27.93 36.54 32.05
CA THR A 125 28.46 35.76 30.92
C THR A 125 28.37 34.28 31.27
N ASP A 126 27.83 33.48 30.36
CA ASP A 126 27.63 32.05 30.54
C ASP A 126 27.78 31.34 29.19
N SER A 127 28.70 30.38 29.11
CA SER A 127 29.01 29.71 27.85
C SER A 127 27.81 28.95 27.28
N GLU A 128 26.92 28.41 28.12
CA GLU A 128 25.73 27.70 27.66
C GLU A 128 24.71 28.70 27.06
N ALA A 129 24.56 29.86 27.68
CA ALA A 129 23.70 30.93 27.15
C ALA A 129 24.22 31.50 25.83
N ASP A 130 25.55 31.70 25.71
CA ASP A 130 26.17 32.18 24.47
C ASP A 130 26.02 31.18 23.32
N GLU A 131 26.14 29.88 23.61
CA GLU A 131 25.89 28.82 22.64
C GLU A 131 24.42 28.79 22.20
N LEU A 132 23.49 28.82 23.17
CA LEU A 132 22.06 28.85 22.87
C LEU A 132 21.68 30.09 22.04
N ALA A 133 22.24 31.26 22.32
CA ALA A 133 21.99 32.47 21.54
C ALA A 133 22.39 32.30 20.06
N ARG A 134 23.55 31.69 19.80
CA ARG A 134 23.97 31.38 18.41
C ARG A 134 23.01 30.41 17.72
N LEU A 135 22.56 29.37 18.43
CA LEU A 135 21.61 28.38 17.89
C LEU A 135 20.25 29.02 17.59
N VAL A 136 19.72 29.83 18.51
CA VAL A 136 18.43 30.53 18.35
C VAL A 136 18.47 31.48 17.15
N ILE A 137 19.54 32.29 17.01
CA ILE A 137 19.69 33.20 15.85
C ILE A 137 19.74 32.39 14.54
N SER A 138 20.52 31.32 14.50
CA SER A 138 20.63 30.44 13.33
C SER A 138 19.29 29.77 12.98
N ALA A 139 18.51 29.38 13.99
CA ALA A 139 17.20 28.77 13.82
C ALA A 139 16.13 29.78 13.35
N ASP A 140 16.18 31.03 13.80
CA ASP A 140 15.26 32.09 13.36
C ASP A 140 15.48 32.48 11.90
N VAL A 141 16.75 32.59 11.50
CA VAL A 141 17.13 32.78 10.09
C VAL A 141 16.63 31.60 9.25
N ALA A 142 16.80 30.37 9.73
CA ALA A 142 16.32 29.18 9.04
C ALA A 142 14.79 29.13 8.97
N LYS A 143 14.07 29.51 10.04
CA LYS A 143 12.61 29.63 10.07
C LYS A 143 12.12 30.61 9.01
N THR A 144 12.75 31.77 8.89
CA THR A 144 12.43 32.77 7.86
C THR A 144 12.72 32.27 6.45
N ALA A 145 13.92 31.70 6.24
CA ALA A 145 14.30 31.12 4.94
C ALA A 145 13.35 29.98 4.51
N ALA A 146 12.87 29.16 5.45
CA ALA A 146 11.90 28.10 5.15
C ALA A 146 10.57 28.69 4.66
N ARG A 147 10.07 29.74 5.32
CA ARG A 147 8.82 30.41 4.91
C ARG A 147 8.97 31.06 3.54
N ASP A 148 10.09 31.69 3.25
CA ASP A 148 10.32 32.34 1.96
C ASP A 148 10.51 31.31 0.84
N ALA A 149 11.24 30.22 1.09
CA ALA A 149 11.34 29.10 0.16
C ALA A 149 9.96 28.48 -0.15
N ALA A 150 9.08 28.36 0.85
CA ALA A 150 7.71 27.89 0.65
C ALA A 150 6.89 28.85 -0.22
N LYS A 151 6.99 30.16 -0.02
CA LYS A 151 6.33 31.16 -0.88
C LYS A 151 6.82 31.11 -2.32
N ASP A 152 8.12 30.86 -2.51
CA ASP A 152 8.76 30.74 -3.82
C ASP A 152 8.49 29.38 -4.51
N GLY A 153 7.81 28.45 -3.85
CA GLY A 153 7.60 27.08 -4.35
C GLY A 153 8.85 26.21 -4.36
N LYS A 154 9.92 26.61 -3.64
CA LYS A 154 11.17 25.86 -3.49
C LYS A 154 11.04 24.85 -2.36
N TRP A 155 10.23 23.82 -2.56
CA TRP A 155 9.83 22.90 -1.49
C TRP A 155 11.00 22.13 -0.84
N GLY A 156 12.02 21.73 -1.61
CA GLY A 156 13.20 21.07 -1.08
C GLY A 156 14.02 21.98 -0.13
N GLU A 157 14.20 23.25 -0.49
CA GLU A 157 14.85 24.25 0.37
C GLU A 157 14.00 24.54 1.60
N CYS A 158 12.67 24.62 1.46
CA CYS A 158 11.77 24.75 2.60
C CYS A 158 11.97 23.62 3.62
N VAL A 159 11.99 22.35 3.16
CA VAL A 159 12.20 21.20 4.05
C VAL A 159 13.55 21.27 4.76
N ALA A 160 14.62 21.62 4.04
CA ALA A 160 15.96 21.73 4.60
C ALA A 160 16.03 22.82 5.70
N HIS A 161 15.52 24.02 5.40
CA HIS A 161 15.52 25.13 6.35
C HIS A 161 14.59 24.88 7.55
N ALA A 162 13.39 24.33 7.32
CA ALA A 162 12.48 23.98 8.41
C ALA A 162 13.08 22.91 9.32
N THR A 163 13.78 21.92 8.75
CA THR A 163 14.48 20.89 9.53
C THR A 163 15.53 21.49 10.46
N LYS A 164 16.37 22.39 9.95
CA LYS A 164 17.37 23.11 10.75
C LYS A 164 16.73 23.92 11.88
N ALA A 165 15.60 24.58 11.63
CA ALA A 165 14.88 25.31 12.67
C ALA A 165 14.28 24.37 13.75
N ILE A 166 13.76 23.21 13.34
CA ILE A 166 13.16 22.20 14.24
C ILE A 166 14.19 21.55 15.18
N GLU A 167 15.47 21.51 14.82
CA GLU A 167 16.53 21.03 15.72
C GLU A 167 16.59 21.84 17.02
N VAL A 168 16.32 23.16 16.94
CA VAL A 168 16.29 24.07 18.09
C VAL A 168 14.87 24.19 18.66
N GLY A 169 13.85 24.24 17.79
CA GLY A 169 12.43 24.36 18.15
C GLY A 169 11.60 23.09 17.88
N PRO A 170 11.88 21.95 18.55
CA PRO A 170 11.24 20.66 18.22
C PRO A 170 9.74 20.59 18.56
N ASN A 171 9.25 21.49 19.41
CA ASN A 171 7.84 21.59 19.79
C ASN A 171 7.06 22.63 19.00
N SER A 172 7.72 23.36 18.10
CA SER A 172 7.04 24.36 17.29
C SER A 172 6.02 23.73 16.37
N GLY A 173 4.74 23.91 16.69
CA GLY A 173 3.64 23.49 15.83
C GLY A 173 3.71 24.17 14.46
N GLU A 174 4.09 25.45 14.44
CA GLU A 174 4.23 26.21 13.18
C GLU A 174 5.28 25.60 12.25
N LEU A 175 6.50 25.31 12.76
CA LEU A 175 7.56 24.74 11.93
C LEU A 175 7.19 23.33 11.42
N ARG A 176 6.52 22.53 12.25
CA ARG A 176 6.03 21.21 11.85
C ARG A 176 4.97 21.31 10.75
N GLU A 177 4.06 22.27 10.87
CA GLU A 177 3.01 22.52 9.88
C GLU A 177 3.59 23.00 8.55
N LEU A 178 4.57 23.91 8.60
CA LEU A 178 5.33 24.36 7.44
C LEU A 178 6.06 23.19 6.75
N ARG A 179 6.80 22.37 7.50
CA ARG A 179 7.54 21.24 6.92
C ARG A 179 6.61 20.15 6.40
N ALA A 180 5.51 19.87 7.07
CA ALA A 180 4.48 18.94 6.58
C ALA A 180 3.90 19.42 5.24
N THR A 181 3.65 20.73 5.10
CA THR A 181 3.19 21.33 3.85
C THR A 181 4.24 21.17 2.75
N CYS A 182 5.50 21.50 3.02
CA CYS A 182 6.56 21.38 2.02
C CYS A 182 6.83 19.92 1.59
N ASN A 183 6.76 18.96 2.52
CA ASN A 183 6.81 17.52 2.20
C ASN A 183 5.58 17.06 1.39
N THR A 184 4.41 17.62 1.67
CA THR A 184 3.19 17.35 0.88
C THR A 184 3.37 17.79 -0.56
N GLU A 185 3.89 18.99 -0.79
CA GLU A 185 4.13 19.51 -2.15
C GLU A 185 5.21 18.72 -2.92
N LEU A 186 6.19 18.13 -2.21
CA LEU A 186 7.15 17.19 -2.79
C LEU A 186 6.56 15.79 -3.06
N GLY A 187 5.39 15.47 -2.52
CA GLY A 187 4.80 14.13 -2.59
C GLY A 187 5.42 13.13 -1.60
N GLU A 188 6.14 13.61 -0.58
CA GLU A 188 6.82 12.82 0.45
C GLU A 188 5.87 12.44 1.60
N ALA A 189 4.98 11.48 1.33
CA ALA A 189 3.89 11.09 2.23
C ALA A 189 4.36 10.63 3.62
N GLU A 190 5.45 9.87 3.71
CA GLU A 190 6.00 9.38 4.98
C GLU A 190 6.50 10.52 5.87
N SER A 191 7.23 11.47 5.28
CA SER A 191 7.75 12.63 6.00
C SER A 191 6.64 13.60 6.42
N ALA A 192 5.65 13.82 5.54
CA ALA A 192 4.45 14.57 5.89
C ALA A 192 3.68 13.91 7.04
N TYR A 193 3.51 12.58 7.01
CA TYR A 193 2.86 11.81 8.08
C TYR A 193 3.59 11.98 9.41
N ALA A 194 4.93 11.94 9.43
CA ALA A 194 5.72 12.09 10.65
C ALA A 194 5.49 13.46 11.33
N ASP A 195 5.45 14.55 10.55
CA ASP A 195 5.18 15.89 11.09
C ASP A 195 3.72 16.06 11.54
N LEU A 196 2.76 15.57 10.74
CA LEU A 196 1.34 15.55 11.12
C LEU A 196 1.08 14.74 12.39
N SER A 197 1.82 13.63 12.58
CA SER A 197 1.73 12.80 13.78
C SER A 197 2.20 13.56 15.01
N ARG A 198 3.31 14.31 14.90
CA ARG A 198 3.74 15.22 15.98
C ARG A 198 2.70 16.29 16.25
N LEU A 199 2.16 16.92 15.22
CA LEU A 199 1.10 17.92 15.37
C LEU A 199 -0.12 17.34 16.09
N ALA A 200 -0.50 16.10 15.79
CA ALA A 200 -1.58 15.40 16.48
C ALA A 200 -1.24 15.00 17.93
N MET A 201 0.04 15.00 18.34
CA MET A 201 0.42 14.90 19.75
C MET A 201 0.28 16.25 20.46
N LEU A 202 0.60 17.35 19.77
CA LEU A 202 0.49 18.71 20.31
C LEU A 202 -0.98 19.19 20.36
N ARG A 203 -1.80 18.76 19.38
CA ARG A 203 -3.22 19.10 19.22
C ARG A 203 -4.05 17.82 19.22
N PRO A 204 -4.12 17.09 20.36
CA PRO A 204 -4.69 15.73 20.40
C PRO A 204 -6.16 15.64 20.03
N SER A 205 -6.94 16.69 20.28
CA SER A 205 -8.36 16.83 19.95
C SER A 205 -8.65 17.25 18.51
N SER A 206 -7.62 17.48 17.67
CA SER A 206 -7.82 17.88 16.28
C SER A 206 -8.39 16.73 15.45
N GLU A 207 -9.67 16.82 15.11
CA GLU A 207 -10.35 15.85 14.23
C GLU A 207 -9.68 15.78 12.85
N ASP A 208 -9.39 16.94 12.24
CA ASP A 208 -8.81 17.03 10.90
C ASP A 208 -7.44 16.32 10.81
N LEU A 209 -6.56 16.54 11.79
CA LEU A 209 -5.25 15.86 11.82
C LEU A 209 -5.40 14.34 11.93
N ARG A 210 -6.35 13.85 12.74
CA ARG A 210 -6.60 12.42 12.89
C ARG A 210 -7.13 11.81 11.59
N LEU A 211 -8.04 12.48 10.91
CA LEU A 211 -8.59 12.04 9.62
C LEU A 211 -7.51 12.03 8.53
N ARG A 212 -6.68 13.08 8.43
CA ARG A 212 -5.52 13.12 7.53
C ARG A 212 -4.57 11.95 7.77
N LEU A 213 -4.14 11.75 9.01
CA LEU A 213 -3.25 10.64 9.38
C LEU A 213 -3.87 9.28 9.07
N ALA A 214 -5.18 9.12 9.30
CA ALA A 214 -5.88 7.89 8.98
C ALA A 214 -5.94 7.61 7.48
N ASN A 215 -6.18 8.64 6.66
CA ASN A 215 -6.20 8.50 5.20
C ASN A 215 -4.80 8.19 4.65
N LEU A 216 -3.76 8.91 5.09
CA LEU A 216 -2.38 8.62 4.70
C LEU A 216 -1.98 7.19 5.11
N GLY A 217 -2.31 6.80 6.35
CA GLY A 217 -2.11 5.46 6.87
C GLY A 217 -2.77 4.40 5.99
N TYR A 218 -4.04 4.60 5.63
CA TYR A 218 -4.81 3.60 4.90
C TYR A 218 -4.43 3.49 3.42
N TYR A 219 -4.20 4.62 2.75
CA TYR A 219 -4.02 4.65 1.31
C TYR A 219 -2.55 4.55 0.88
N LEU A 220 -1.60 5.03 1.67
CA LEU A 220 -0.21 5.17 1.23
C LEU A 220 0.78 4.40 2.09
N LEU A 221 0.46 4.16 3.37
CA LEU A 221 1.38 3.58 4.34
C LEU A 221 0.88 2.20 4.83
N ASP A 222 0.75 2.03 6.15
CA ASP A 222 0.26 0.81 6.78
C ASP A 222 -1.19 0.97 7.26
N THR A 223 -2.06 0.10 6.77
CA THR A 223 -3.49 0.10 7.11
C THR A 223 -3.80 -0.02 8.61
N THR A 224 -2.90 -0.58 9.43
CA THR A 224 -3.05 -0.69 10.88
C THR A 224 -2.99 0.67 11.58
N ILE A 225 -2.23 1.62 11.00
CA ILE A 225 -2.14 3.00 11.46
C ILE A 225 -3.53 3.65 11.41
N ALA A 226 -4.25 3.43 10.31
CA ALA A 226 -5.53 4.10 10.06
C ALA A 226 -6.57 3.82 11.14
N LEU A 227 -6.73 2.55 11.54
CA LEU A 227 -7.69 2.18 12.58
C LEU A 227 -7.30 2.76 13.95
N ASN A 228 -6.00 2.84 14.25
CA ASN A 228 -5.54 3.41 15.51
C ASN A 228 -5.80 4.92 15.58
N GLU A 229 -5.55 5.66 14.50
CA GLU A 229 -5.83 7.10 14.43
C GLU A 229 -7.33 7.39 14.51
N ILE A 230 -8.17 6.56 13.90
CA ILE A 230 -9.63 6.72 13.98
C ILE A 230 -10.18 6.38 15.38
N LYS A 231 -9.61 5.38 16.07
CA LYS A 231 -9.95 5.14 17.48
C LYS A 231 -9.58 6.34 18.35
N LYS A 232 -8.42 6.97 18.11
CA LYS A 232 -8.03 8.20 18.82
C LYS A 232 -8.98 9.35 18.48
N CYS A 233 -9.39 9.50 17.23
CA CYS A 233 -10.40 10.51 16.87
C CYS A 233 -11.69 10.33 17.69
N LEU A 234 -12.24 9.11 17.71
CA LEU A 234 -13.47 8.80 18.45
C LEU A 234 -13.30 8.85 19.98
N HIS A 235 -12.07 8.74 20.48
CA HIS A 235 -11.79 8.93 21.90
C HIS A 235 -11.96 10.39 22.32
N TYR A 236 -11.50 11.34 21.48
CA TYR A 236 -11.64 12.78 21.76
C TYR A 236 -13.01 13.34 21.38
N ASP A 237 -13.61 12.84 20.28
CA ASP A 237 -14.99 13.16 19.90
C ASP A 237 -15.78 11.88 19.56
N PRO A 238 -16.45 11.29 20.57
CA PRO A 238 -17.30 10.12 20.37
C PRO A 238 -18.49 10.36 19.46
N GLU A 239 -18.87 11.62 19.17
CA GLU A 239 -20.04 11.99 18.35
C GLU A 239 -19.69 12.45 16.94
N SER A 240 -18.39 12.55 16.61
CA SER A 240 -17.90 12.86 15.27
C SER A 240 -18.53 11.96 14.19
N LYS A 241 -19.34 12.58 13.32
CA LYS A 241 -19.93 11.89 12.17
C LYS A 241 -18.85 11.44 11.18
N ALA A 242 -17.82 12.25 10.97
CA ALA A 242 -16.73 11.97 10.03
C ALA A 242 -15.93 10.74 10.49
N CYS A 243 -15.49 10.72 11.75
CA CYS A 243 -14.73 9.60 12.29
C CYS A 243 -15.59 8.33 12.43
N LYS A 244 -16.88 8.44 12.77
CA LYS A 244 -17.82 7.31 12.73
C LYS A 244 -17.98 6.75 11.30
N LYS A 245 -18.12 7.61 10.28
CA LYS A 245 -18.24 7.21 8.85
C LYS A 245 -16.98 6.45 8.42
N MET A 246 -15.80 7.04 8.65
CA MET A 246 -14.53 6.43 8.26
C MET A 246 -14.26 5.13 9.02
N HIS A 247 -14.52 5.06 10.32
CA HIS A 247 -14.38 3.82 11.10
C HIS A 247 -15.23 2.67 10.53
N LYS A 248 -16.50 2.95 10.20
CA LYS A 248 -17.40 1.96 9.61
C LYS A 248 -16.92 1.51 8.23
N LEU A 249 -16.46 2.46 7.41
CA LEU A 249 -15.91 2.18 6.08
C LEU A 249 -14.69 1.26 6.18
N LEU A 250 -13.67 1.65 6.95
CA LEU A 250 -12.43 0.88 7.10
C LEU A 250 -12.71 -0.55 7.58
N ARG A 251 -13.56 -0.71 8.60
CA ARG A 251 -13.94 -2.04 9.11
C ARG A 251 -14.71 -2.86 8.07
N SER A 252 -15.53 -2.22 7.25
CA SER A 252 -16.26 -2.92 6.19
C SER A 252 -15.32 -3.35 5.07
N LEU A 253 -14.43 -2.47 4.61
CA LEU A 253 -13.45 -2.78 3.57
C LEU A 253 -12.55 -3.94 4.00
N ASP A 254 -12.02 -3.89 5.23
CA ASP A 254 -11.17 -4.95 5.79
C ASP A 254 -11.91 -6.31 5.85
N ARG A 255 -13.08 -6.34 6.49
CA ARG A 255 -13.89 -7.57 6.61
C ARG A 255 -14.23 -8.15 5.24
N ASP A 256 -14.67 -7.33 4.30
CA ASP A 256 -15.12 -7.80 3.00
C ASP A 256 -13.93 -8.22 2.12
N THR A 257 -12.76 -7.58 2.26
CA THR A 257 -11.49 -8.00 1.63
C THR A 257 -11.04 -9.35 2.14
N VAL A 258 -11.03 -9.56 3.46
CA VAL A 258 -10.70 -10.86 4.08
C VAL A 258 -11.68 -11.93 3.61
N LYS A 259 -12.97 -11.62 3.57
CA LYS A 259 -14.00 -12.54 3.06
C LYS A 259 -13.76 -12.92 1.60
N ALA A 260 -13.44 -11.95 0.74
CA ALA A 260 -13.13 -12.19 -0.67
C ALA A 260 -11.89 -13.07 -0.83
N ARG A 261 -10.82 -12.77 -0.09
CA ARG A 261 -9.58 -13.54 -0.09
C ARG A 261 -9.82 -14.99 0.33
N ASN A 262 -10.56 -15.22 1.41
CA ASN A 262 -10.93 -16.57 1.86
C ASN A 262 -11.71 -17.36 0.80
N PHE A 263 -12.59 -16.71 0.02
CA PHE A 263 -13.27 -17.39 -1.08
C PHE A 263 -12.31 -17.72 -2.24
N ILE A 264 -11.40 -16.82 -2.59
CA ILE A 264 -10.42 -17.03 -3.67
C ILE A 264 -9.48 -18.18 -3.30
N ASP A 265 -8.85 -18.10 -2.13
CA ASP A 265 -7.91 -19.12 -1.65
C ASP A 265 -8.62 -20.45 -1.34
N GLY A 266 -9.91 -20.40 -0.96
CA GLY A 266 -10.77 -21.58 -0.77
C GLY A 266 -11.30 -22.21 -2.06
N GLY A 267 -10.79 -21.82 -3.24
CA GLY A 267 -11.16 -22.42 -4.53
C GLY A 267 -12.50 -21.93 -5.10
N ASN A 268 -13.04 -20.82 -4.59
CA ASN A 268 -14.23 -20.16 -5.11
C ASN A 268 -13.96 -18.71 -5.56
N PRO A 269 -13.08 -18.53 -6.58
CA PRO A 269 -12.66 -17.20 -7.04
C PRO A 269 -13.82 -16.38 -7.58
N ARG A 270 -14.88 -17.02 -8.11
CA ARG A 270 -16.06 -16.32 -8.64
C ARG A 270 -16.83 -15.57 -7.55
N LYS A 271 -17.02 -16.19 -6.38
CA LYS A 271 -17.63 -15.52 -5.23
C LYS A 271 -16.75 -14.39 -4.70
N GLY A 272 -15.45 -14.62 -4.58
CA GLY A 272 -14.50 -13.58 -4.16
C GLY A 272 -14.50 -12.38 -5.11
N LEU A 273 -14.43 -12.62 -6.41
CA LEU A 273 -14.49 -11.58 -7.44
C LEU A 273 -15.79 -10.77 -7.36
N THR A 274 -16.92 -11.40 -7.07
CA THR A 274 -18.23 -10.72 -6.90
C THR A 274 -18.27 -9.82 -5.68
N ILE A 275 -17.50 -10.12 -4.62
CA ILE A 275 -17.37 -9.24 -3.45
C ILE A 275 -16.46 -8.04 -3.77
N LEU A 276 -15.42 -8.27 -4.56
CA LEU A 276 -14.43 -7.24 -4.90
C LEU A 276 -14.98 -6.21 -5.90
N ARG A 277 -15.66 -6.67 -6.95
CA ARG A 277 -16.13 -5.81 -8.06
C ARG A 277 -17.66 -5.66 -8.10
N GLY A 278 -18.13 -4.67 -8.85
CA GLY A 278 -19.55 -4.40 -9.08
C GLY A 278 -20.09 -3.33 -8.13
N GLU A 279 -21.39 -3.02 -8.27
CA GLU A 279 -22.05 -1.98 -7.48
C GLU A 279 -21.98 -2.30 -5.98
N GLY A 280 -21.38 -1.40 -5.21
CA GLY A 280 -21.12 -1.59 -3.77
C GLY A 280 -19.99 -2.57 -3.45
N GLY A 281 -19.23 -3.01 -4.46
CA GLY A 281 -18.05 -3.86 -4.30
C GLY A 281 -16.95 -3.17 -3.48
N VAL A 282 -15.98 -3.95 -3.01
CA VAL A 282 -14.84 -3.41 -2.23
C VAL A 282 -14.07 -2.37 -3.03
N LEU A 283 -13.78 -2.62 -4.32
CA LEU A 283 -12.96 -1.72 -5.14
C LEU A 283 -13.64 -0.37 -5.38
N GLU A 284 -14.93 -0.37 -5.71
CA GLU A 284 -15.70 0.87 -5.92
C GLU A 284 -15.77 1.70 -4.63
N ARG A 285 -16.08 1.07 -3.49
CA ARG A 285 -16.12 1.76 -2.20
C ARG A 285 -14.75 2.29 -1.78
N PHE A 286 -13.69 1.54 -2.08
CA PHE A 286 -12.31 1.97 -1.81
C PHE A 286 -11.94 3.20 -2.64
N ASP A 287 -12.12 3.15 -3.96
CA ASP A 287 -11.78 4.27 -4.84
C ASP A 287 -12.66 5.49 -4.58
N ALA A 288 -13.96 5.30 -4.35
CA ALA A 288 -14.85 6.41 -4.01
C ALA A 288 -14.42 7.08 -2.70
N ALA A 289 -14.01 6.30 -1.70
CA ALA A 289 -13.53 6.86 -0.44
C ALA A 289 -12.18 7.58 -0.58
N MET A 290 -11.31 7.08 -1.46
CA MET A 290 -10.06 7.76 -1.80
C MET A 290 -10.34 9.12 -2.45
N THR A 291 -11.26 9.16 -3.42
CA THR A 291 -11.70 10.42 -4.07
C THR A 291 -12.39 11.36 -3.08
N ASP A 292 -13.23 10.86 -2.16
CA ASP A 292 -13.82 11.66 -1.09
C ASP A 292 -12.73 12.30 -0.20
N ALA A 293 -11.66 11.55 0.12
CA ALA A 293 -10.55 12.04 0.94
C ALA A 293 -9.70 13.09 0.19
N GLU A 294 -9.49 12.92 -1.11
CA GLU A 294 -8.84 13.90 -1.98
C GLU A 294 -9.66 15.20 -2.03
N ALA A 295 -10.98 15.09 -2.27
CA ALA A 295 -11.89 16.24 -2.32
C ALA A 295 -11.99 16.99 -0.99
N ALA A 296 -11.84 16.28 0.13
CA ALA A 296 -11.81 16.86 1.47
C ALA A 296 -10.45 17.49 1.84
N GLY A 297 -9.44 17.43 0.95
CA GLY A 297 -8.07 17.90 1.24
C GLY A 297 -7.34 17.04 2.29
N GLN A 298 -7.85 15.86 2.59
CA GLN A 298 -7.28 14.93 3.57
C GLN A 298 -6.26 13.97 2.96
N LEU A 299 -6.31 13.81 1.63
CA LEU A 299 -5.35 13.08 0.82
C LEU A 299 -4.90 13.97 -0.35
N PRO A 300 -3.92 14.85 -0.15
CA PRO A 300 -3.44 15.75 -1.19
C PRO A 300 -3.04 15.03 -2.50
N PRO A 301 -3.37 15.60 -3.67
CA PRO A 301 -3.14 14.95 -4.97
C PRO A 301 -1.67 14.68 -5.27
N GLN A 302 -0.75 15.45 -4.67
CA GLN A 302 0.71 15.27 -4.79
C GLN A 302 1.15 13.87 -4.36
N PHE A 303 0.42 13.22 -3.45
CA PHE A 303 0.71 11.87 -3.04
C PHE A 303 0.35 10.81 -4.08
N SER A 304 -0.44 11.18 -5.11
CA SER A 304 -0.78 10.32 -6.25
C SER A 304 -1.28 8.94 -5.80
N ALA A 305 -2.21 8.90 -4.85
CA ALA A 305 -2.63 7.65 -4.21
C ALA A 305 -3.15 6.62 -5.22
N SER A 306 -3.81 7.06 -6.29
CA SER A 306 -4.25 6.19 -7.39
C SER A 306 -3.11 5.43 -8.07
N THR A 307 -1.88 5.96 -8.09
CA THR A 307 -0.70 5.38 -8.76
C THR A 307 0.43 4.96 -7.82
N LYS A 308 0.35 5.26 -6.52
CA LYS A 308 1.36 4.89 -5.52
C LYS A 308 0.81 4.03 -4.38
N SER A 309 -0.51 3.88 -4.26
CA SER A 309 -1.12 3.13 -3.16
C SER A 309 -0.82 1.63 -3.25
N LYS A 310 -0.05 1.14 -2.28
CA LYS A 310 0.19 -0.29 -2.09
C LYS A 310 -1.12 -1.04 -1.77
N THR A 311 -1.97 -0.47 -0.91
CA THR A 311 -3.27 -1.08 -0.58
C THR A 311 -4.16 -1.21 -1.81
N ARG A 312 -4.17 -0.19 -2.68
CA ARG A 312 -4.87 -0.26 -3.96
C ARG A 312 -4.30 -1.36 -4.84
N LEU A 313 -2.97 -1.44 -4.99
CA LEU A 313 -2.29 -2.50 -5.73
C LEU A 313 -2.70 -3.90 -5.21
N ASP A 314 -2.67 -4.12 -3.90
CA ASP A 314 -3.02 -5.40 -3.29
C ASP A 314 -4.48 -5.81 -3.55
N LEU A 315 -5.42 -4.86 -3.41
CA LEU A 315 -6.85 -5.09 -3.65
C LEU A 315 -7.14 -5.40 -5.12
N TYR A 316 -6.56 -4.62 -6.03
CA TYR A 316 -6.74 -4.80 -7.46
C TYR A 316 -6.04 -6.08 -7.96
N THR A 317 -4.88 -6.41 -7.41
CA THR A 317 -4.17 -7.68 -7.69
C THR A 317 -5.02 -8.87 -7.25
N LEU A 318 -5.64 -8.81 -6.07
CA LEU A 318 -6.54 -9.87 -5.59
C LEU A 318 -7.73 -10.08 -6.55
N ALA A 319 -8.32 -8.99 -7.06
CA ALA A 319 -9.41 -9.07 -8.03
C ALA A 319 -8.94 -9.57 -9.40
N CYS A 320 -7.76 -9.14 -9.86
CA CYS A 320 -7.17 -9.60 -11.12
C CYS A 320 -6.84 -11.09 -11.08
N ARG A 321 -6.22 -11.58 -9.99
CA ARG A 321 -6.00 -13.00 -9.74
C ARG A 321 -7.31 -13.79 -9.80
N ALA A 322 -8.33 -13.34 -9.08
CA ALA A 322 -9.63 -14.00 -9.09
C ALA A 322 -10.27 -14.04 -10.50
N ALA A 323 -10.04 -13.01 -11.33
CA ALA A 323 -10.50 -13.00 -12.71
C ALA A 323 -9.75 -14.03 -13.58
N VAL A 324 -8.43 -14.15 -13.42
CA VAL A 324 -7.61 -15.19 -14.08
C VAL A 324 -8.08 -16.58 -13.68
N ASP A 325 -8.28 -16.83 -12.39
CA ASP A 325 -8.74 -18.13 -11.87
C ASP A 325 -10.16 -18.48 -12.37
N CYS A 326 -11.00 -17.48 -12.65
CA CYS A 326 -12.31 -17.65 -13.26
C CYS A 326 -12.28 -17.81 -14.78
N ASN A 327 -11.12 -17.69 -15.43
CA ASN A 327 -11.00 -17.49 -16.89
C ASN A 327 -11.85 -16.32 -17.43
N ASP A 328 -12.11 -15.30 -16.60
CA ASP A 328 -12.93 -14.13 -16.92
C ASP A 328 -12.07 -13.03 -17.55
N PHE A 329 -11.73 -13.22 -18.82
CA PHE A 329 -10.94 -12.28 -19.61
C PHE A 329 -11.77 -11.17 -20.28
N GLY A 330 -12.96 -10.85 -19.74
CA GLY A 330 -13.85 -9.82 -20.28
C GLY A 330 -13.35 -8.38 -20.10
N PRO A 331 -14.01 -7.39 -20.73
CA PRO A 331 -13.58 -5.99 -20.66
C PRO A 331 -13.62 -5.40 -19.24
N LYS A 332 -14.58 -5.83 -18.41
CA LYS A 332 -14.66 -5.39 -17.01
C LYS A 332 -13.45 -5.85 -16.20
N SER A 333 -13.02 -7.10 -16.36
CA SER A 333 -11.81 -7.61 -15.70
C SER A 333 -10.53 -7.01 -16.28
N ALA A 334 -10.54 -6.65 -17.58
CA ALA A 334 -9.41 -6.00 -18.21
C ALA A 334 -9.09 -4.65 -17.56
N ALA A 335 -10.10 -3.79 -17.36
CA ALA A 335 -9.90 -2.51 -16.68
C ALA A 335 -9.28 -2.67 -15.27
N LEU A 336 -9.63 -3.74 -14.54
CA LEU A 336 -9.05 -4.05 -13.23
C LEU A 336 -7.57 -4.42 -13.34
N CYS A 337 -7.23 -5.37 -14.23
CA CYS A 337 -5.85 -5.82 -14.41
C CYS A 337 -4.96 -4.76 -15.08
N ASP A 338 -5.52 -3.89 -15.93
CA ASP A 338 -4.81 -2.74 -16.49
C ASP A 338 -4.45 -1.72 -15.40
N ALA A 339 -5.35 -1.50 -14.43
CA ALA A 339 -5.04 -0.67 -13.26
C ALA A 339 -3.93 -1.28 -12.38
N VAL A 340 -3.82 -2.62 -12.33
CA VAL A 340 -2.67 -3.29 -11.69
C VAL A 340 -1.39 -3.02 -12.46
N LEU A 341 -1.38 -3.18 -13.79
CA LEU A 341 -0.18 -2.94 -14.62
C LEU A 341 0.26 -1.47 -14.62
N ALA A 342 -0.66 -0.53 -14.40
CA ALA A 342 -0.33 0.88 -14.22
C ALA A 342 0.41 1.16 -12.90
N LEU A 343 0.17 0.35 -11.87
CA LEU A 343 0.83 0.42 -10.56
C LEU A 343 2.12 -0.42 -10.51
N ASP A 344 2.07 -1.60 -11.10
CA ASP A 344 3.12 -2.61 -11.12
C ASP A 344 3.17 -3.29 -12.51
N PRO A 345 4.01 -2.78 -13.43
CA PRO A 345 4.15 -3.33 -14.78
C PRO A 345 4.68 -4.77 -14.85
N ASP A 346 5.17 -5.29 -13.72
CA ASP A 346 5.76 -6.62 -13.58
C ASP A 346 4.84 -7.58 -12.81
N ASN A 347 3.64 -7.15 -12.45
CA ASN A 347 2.70 -7.96 -11.67
C ASN A 347 2.34 -9.28 -12.37
N GLU A 348 2.61 -10.41 -11.72
CA GLU A 348 2.46 -11.73 -12.33
C GLU A 348 1.05 -12.00 -12.84
N HIS A 349 0.02 -11.73 -12.04
CA HIS A 349 -1.36 -12.07 -12.38
C HIS A 349 -1.90 -11.20 -13.50
N ALA A 350 -1.53 -9.92 -13.50
CA ALA A 350 -1.95 -8.99 -14.55
C ALA A 350 -1.25 -9.29 -15.88
N LEU A 351 0.02 -9.72 -15.86
CA LEU A 351 0.71 -10.22 -17.04
C LEU A 351 0.06 -11.50 -17.59
N VAL A 352 -0.28 -12.47 -16.73
CA VAL A 352 -1.03 -13.68 -17.15
C VAL A 352 -2.35 -13.30 -17.81
N PHE A 353 -3.10 -12.39 -17.18
CA PHE A 353 -4.36 -11.91 -17.72
C PHE A 353 -4.21 -11.28 -19.11
N ARG A 354 -3.19 -10.42 -19.30
CA ARG A 354 -2.88 -9.81 -20.59
C ARG A 354 -2.48 -10.86 -21.63
N GLY A 355 -1.65 -11.83 -21.25
CA GLY A 355 -1.25 -12.95 -22.11
C GLY A 355 -2.44 -13.75 -22.64
N GLU A 356 -3.38 -14.10 -21.78
CA GLU A 356 -4.60 -14.84 -22.17
C GLU A 356 -5.52 -14.04 -23.09
N ARG A 357 -5.60 -12.71 -22.92
CA ARG A 357 -6.32 -11.84 -23.86
C ARG A 357 -5.63 -11.77 -25.22
N LEU A 358 -4.30 -11.73 -25.26
CA LEU A 358 -3.54 -11.77 -26.51
C LEU A 358 -3.72 -13.10 -27.24
N LEU A 359 -3.78 -14.22 -26.51
CA LEU A 359 -4.12 -15.53 -27.08
C LEU A 359 -5.52 -15.53 -27.70
N LYS A 360 -6.53 -14.97 -27.00
CA LYS A 360 -7.88 -14.83 -27.57
C LYS A 360 -7.95 -13.94 -28.79
N ALA A 361 -7.03 -12.98 -28.91
CA ALA A 361 -6.90 -12.10 -30.06
C ALA A 361 -5.96 -12.65 -31.14
N GLU A 362 -5.49 -13.90 -31.01
CA GLU A 362 -4.57 -14.57 -31.94
C GLU A 362 -3.23 -13.84 -32.15
N LYS A 363 -2.84 -13.00 -31.18
CA LYS A 363 -1.55 -12.29 -31.15
C LYS A 363 -0.48 -13.15 -30.49
N TRP A 364 -0.12 -14.25 -31.15
CA TRP A 364 0.67 -15.33 -30.56
C TRP A 364 2.06 -14.91 -30.06
N GLU A 365 2.79 -14.11 -30.84
CA GLU A 365 4.14 -13.66 -30.46
C GLU A 365 4.10 -12.75 -29.23
N GLU A 366 3.19 -11.77 -29.21
CA GLU A 366 2.99 -10.89 -28.07
C GLU A 366 2.57 -11.70 -26.82
N ALA A 367 1.70 -12.69 -26.99
CA ALA A 367 1.25 -13.55 -25.89
C ALA A 367 2.40 -14.36 -25.29
N VAL A 368 3.26 -14.97 -26.11
CA VAL A 368 4.44 -15.72 -25.64
C VAL A 368 5.37 -14.81 -24.84
N ASN A 369 5.68 -13.61 -25.36
CA ASN A 369 6.57 -12.67 -24.69
C ASN A 369 6.02 -12.24 -23.32
N VAL A 370 4.73 -11.92 -23.24
CA VAL A 370 4.09 -11.51 -21.98
C VAL A 370 4.01 -12.66 -20.97
N LEU A 371 3.67 -13.88 -21.40
CA LEU A 371 3.59 -15.05 -20.52
C LEU A 371 4.97 -15.53 -20.05
N GLN A 372 6.01 -15.37 -20.89
CA GLN A 372 7.39 -15.61 -20.47
C GLN A 372 7.79 -14.63 -19.37
N LYS A 373 7.50 -13.34 -19.54
CA LYS A 373 7.73 -12.33 -18.50
C LYS A 373 7.00 -12.69 -17.20
N ALA A 374 5.73 -13.09 -17.28
CA ALA A 374 4.96 -13.54 -16.12
C ALA A 374 5.62 -14.73 -15.41
N PHE A 375 6.12 -15.71 -16.17
CA PHE A 375 6.81 -16.88 -15.62
C PHE A 375 8.09 -16.50 -14.89
N GLU A 376 8.87 -15.56 -15.44
CA GLU A 376 10.07 -15.03 -14.81
C GLU A 376 9.77 -14.33 -13.49
N GLN A 377 8.72 -13.52 -13.45
CA GLN A 377 8.28 -12.81 -12.23
C GLN A 377 7.76 -13.77 -11.14
N SER A 378 7.20 -14.92 -11.52
CA SER A 378 6.85 -16.00 -10.58
C SER A 378 8.07 -16.77 -10.02
N GLY A 379 9.30 -16.32 -10.31
CA GLY A 379 10.53 -17.03 -9.94
C GLY A 379 10.71 -18.35 -10.70
N ARG A 380 10.09 -18.49 -11.88
CA ARG A 380 10.08 -19.73 -12.70
C ARG A 380 9.53 -20.95 -11.97
N SER A 381 8.61 -20.74 -11.02
CA SER A 381 8.09 -21.80 -10.15
C SER A 381 6.62 -22.14 -10.39
N SER A 382 5.86 -21.24 -11.03
CA SER A 382 4.41 -21.45 -11.23
C SER A 382 4.14 -22.41 -12.39
N GLN A 383 3.62 -23.60 -12.04
CA GLN A 383 3.22 -24.60 -13.04
C GLN A 383 2.06 -24.13 -13.93
N ASP A 384 1.11 -23.36 -13.37
CA ASP A 384 -0.01 -22.81 -14.15
C ASP A 384 0.50 -21.86 -15.25
N ILE A 385 1.39 -20.94 -14.88
CA ILE A 385 1.97 -19.98 -15.84
C ILE A 385 2.83 -20.70 -16.88
N ALA A 386 3.62 -21.70 -16.47
CA ALA A 386 4.39 -22.52 -17.39
C ALA A 386 3.49 -23.23 -18.43
N ASN A 387 2.37 -23.82 -17.99
CA ASN A 387 1.42 -24.48 -18.88
C ASN A 387 0.79 -23.49 -19.88
N ARG A 388 0.42 -22.28 -19.42
CA ARG A 388 -0.12 -21.22 -20.28
C ARG A 388 0.91 -20.73 -21.31
N MET A 389 2.15 -20.54 -20.89
CA MET A 389 3.27 -20.16 -21.76
C MET A 389 3.54 -21.23 -22.82
N GLN A 390 3.60 -22.51 -22.43
CA GLN A 390 3.79 -23.62 -23.38
C GLN A 390 2.63 -23.72 -24.39
N LYS A 391 1.39 -23.51 -23.95
CA LYS A 391 0.23 -23.40 -24.85
C LYS A 391 0.41 -22.26 -25.85
N ALA A 392 0.86 -21.09 -25.39
CA ALA A 392 1.12 -19.95 -26.27
C ALA A 392 2.22 -20.26 -27.31
N GLN A 393 3.32 -20.89 -26.89
CA GLN A 393 4.41 -21.30 -27.77
C GLN A 393 3.94 -22.31 -28.82
N ARG A 394 3.09 -23.27 -28.41
CA ARG A 394 2.47 -24.25 -29.31
C ARG A 394 1.63 -23.55 -30.38
N LEU A 395 0.74 -22.65 -29.96
CA LEU A 395 -0.13 -21.90 -30.88
C LEU A 395 0.67 -21.01 -31.83
N LEU A 396 1.74 -20.38 -31.33
CA LEU A 396 2.67 -19.64 -32.18
C LEU A 396 3.31 -20.53 -33.24
N LYS A 397 3.80 -21.71 -32.85
CA LYS A 397 4.41 -22.66 -33.78
C LYS A 397 3.42 -23.14 -34.85
N VAL A 398 2.21 -23.52 -34.44
CA VAL A 398 1.11 -23.88 -35.34
C VAL A 398 0.77 -22.73 -36.30
N SER A 399 0.77 -21.47 -35.83
CA SER A 399 0.44 -20.31 -36.68
C SER A 399 1.48 -20.01 -37.77
N LYS A 400 2.74 -20.43 -37.56
CA LYS A 400 3.84 -20.28 -38.52
C LYS A 400 3.95 -21.44 -39.50
N GLN A 401 3.31 -22.57 -39.19
CA GLN A 401 3.32 -23.78 -40.01
C GLN A 401 2.35 -23.70 -41.18
N LYS A 402 2.62 -24.52 -42.20
CA LYS A 402 1.77 -24.68 -43.37
C LYS A 402 0.47 -25.36 -42.96
N ASP A 403 -0.68 -24.73 -43.24
CA ASP A 403 -1.98 -25.28 -42.85
C ASP A 403 -2.47 -26.34 -43.85
N TYR A 404 -2.19 -27.62 -43.56
CA TYR A 404 -2.62 -28.74 -44.39
C TYR A 404 -4.16 -28.86 -44.52
N TYR A 405 -4.94 -28.41 -43.53
CA TYR A 405 -6.40 -28.42 -43.62
C TYR A 405 -6.87 -27.40 -44.65
N LYS A 406 -6.24 -26.22 -44.69
CA LYS A 406 -6.47 -25.21 -45.72
C LYS A 406 -6.06 -25.68 -47.12
N VAL A 407 -4.97 -26.44 -47.23
CA VAL A 407 -4.53 -27.06 -48.50
C VAL A 407 -5.58 -28.04 -49.04
N LEU A 408 -6.18 -28.87 -48.18
CA LEU A 408 -7.25 -29.80 -48.56
C LEU A 408 -8.65 -29.15 -48.63
N GLY A 409 -8.80 -27.91 -48.17
CA GLY A 409 -10.08 -27.19 -48.14
C GLY A 409 -11.09 -27.77 -47.15
N VAL A 410 -10.63 -28.30 -46.02
CA VAL A 410 -11.46 -28.89 -44.96
C VAL A 410 -11.29 -28.13 -43.65
N SER A 411 -12.28 -28.27 -42.76
CA SER A 411 -12.18 -27.74 -41.40
C SER A 411 -11.24 -28.59 -40.53
N ARG A 412 -10.65 -28.01 -39.49
CA ARG A 412 -9.74 -28.69 -38.55
C ARG A 412 -10.42 -29.82 -37.75
N ASP A 413 -11.74 -29.75 -37.59
CA ASP A 413 -12.57 -30.78 -36.96
C ASP A 413 -13.03 -31.88 -37.94
N ALA A 414 -12.59 -31.85 -39.20
CA ALA A 414 -12.98 -32.85 -40.19
C ALA A 414 -12.58 -34.27 -39.76
N ASP A 415 -13.51 -35.21 -39.93
CA ASP A 415 -13.26 -36.63 -39.73
C ASP A 415 -12.38 -37.20 -40.87
N GLU A 416 -11.79 -38.36 -40.64
CA GLU A 416 -10.88 -39.03 -41.59
C GLU A 416 -11.54 -39.25 -42.96
N ARG A 417 -12.84 -39.56 -42.96
CA ARG A 417 -13.64 -39.76 -44.18
C ARG A 417 -13.76 -38.46 -44.98
N THR A 418 -13.99 -37.34 -44.33
CA THR A 418 -14.08 -36.01 -44.95
C THR A 418 -12.75 -35.60 -45.54
N ILE A 419 -11.65 -35.81 -44.80
CA ILE A 419 -10.28 -35.55 -45.27
C ILE A 419 -9.98 -36.38 -46.54
N LYS A 420 -10.24 -37.68 -46.52
CA LYS A 420 -10.03 -38.58 -47.66
C LYS A 420 -10.88 -38.22 -48.87
N LYS A 421 -12.13 -37.81 -48.66
CA LYS A 421 -13.03 -37.38 -49.73
C LYS A 421 -12.54 -36.06 -50.35
N ALA A 422 -12.13 -35.11 -49.52
CA ALA A 422 -11.62 -33.82 -49.96
C ALA A 422 -10.32 -33.98 -50.76
N PHE A 423 -9.38 -34.79 -50.27
CA PHE A 423 -8.15 -35.11 -50.99
C PHE A 423 -8.44 -35.73 -52.37
N ARG A 424 -9.27 -36.78 -52.46
CA ARG A 424 -9.61 -37.40 -53.77
C ARG A 424 -10.22 -36.40 -54.75
N LYS A 425 -11.08 -35.51 -54.26
CA LYS A 425 -11.70 -34.46 -55.09
C LYS A 425 -10.65 -33.46 -55.57
N ALA A 426 -9.82 -32.96 -54.66
CA ALA A 426 -8.76 -31.99 -54.97
C ALA A 426 -7.68 -32.59 -55.89
N ALA A 427 -7.27 -33.84 -55.66
CA ALA A 427 -6.30 -34.55 -56.49
C ALA A 427 -6.82 -34.75 -57.91
N LYS A 428 -8.09 -35.15 -58.09
CA LYS A 428 -8.70 -35.31 -59.42
C LYS A 428 -8.75 -34.01 -60.22
N THR A 429 -9.00 -32.87 -59.56
CA THR A 429 -9.09 -31.57 -60.23
C THR A 429 -7.74 -30.90 -60.49
N ASN A 430 -6.69 -31.31 -59.77
CA ASN A 430 -5.36 -30.71 -59.90
C ASN A 430 -4.31 -31.68 -60.48
N HIS A 431 -4.73 -32.83 -61.03
CA HIS A 431 -3.81 -33.79 -61.64
C HIS A 431 -3.14 -33.18 -62.90
N PRO A 432 -1.84 -33.45 -63.17
CA PRO A 432 -1.12 -32.90 -64.33
C PRO A 432 -1.81 -33.20 -65.66
N ASP A 433 -2.35 -34.42 -65.81
CA ASP A 433 -3.09 -34.86 -67.02
C ASP A 433 -4.35 -34.05 -67.33
N VAL A 434 -4.90 -33.32 -66.35
CA VAL A 434 -6.08 -32.45 -66.55
C VAL A 434 -5.73 -30.96 -66.47
N GLY A 435 -4.44 -30.62 -66.56
CA GLY A 435 -3.94 -29.24 -66.58
C GLY A 435 -3.59 -28.65 -65.21
N GLY A 436 -3.46 -29.47 -64.16
CA GLY A 436 -2.92 -29.03 -62.87
C GLY A 436 -1.39 -29.01 -62.81
N SER A 437 -0.81 -28.44 -61.76
CA SER A 437 0.65 -28.42 -61.56
C SER A 437 1.12 -29.56 -60.65
N GLU A 438 2.30 -30.12 -60.95
CA GLU A 438 2.95 -31.13 -60.11
C GLU A 438 3.18 -30.63 -58.68
N GLU A 439 3.56 -29.36 -58.52
CA GLU A 439 3.75 -28.71 -57.23
C GLU A 439 2.48 -28.74 -56.36
N LYS A 440 1.31 -28.52 -56.96
CA LYS A 440 0.04 -28.50 -56.24
C LYS A 440 -0.41 -29.90 -55.87
N MET A 441 -0.13 -30.90 -56.71
CA MET A 441 -0.33 -32.30 -56.36
C MET A 441 0.60 -32.74 -55.23
N ALA A 442 1.86 -32.31 -55.23
CA ALA A 442 2.79 -32.57 -54.14
C ALA A 442 2.26 -32.01 -52.81
N GLN A 443 1.78 -30.77 -52.79
CA GLN A 443 1.18 -30.15 -51.61
C GLN A 443 -0.08 -30.89 -51.11
N LEU A 444 -0.94 -31.38 -52.03
CA LEU A 444 -2.13 -32.16 -51.67
C LEU A 444 -1.76 -33.53 -51.09
N ASN A 445 -0.75 -34.18 -51.65
CA ASN A 445 -0.26 -35.47 -51.16
C ASN A 445 0.38 -35.34 -49.77
N GLU A 446 1.26 -34.36 -49.60
CA GLU A 446 1.89 -33.99 -48.33
C GLU A 446 0.83 -33.69 -47.25
N ALA A 447 -0.19 -32.90 -47.59
CA ALA A 447 -1.28 -32.60 -46.67
C ALA A 447 -2.12 -33.83 -46.31
N TYR A 448 -2.40 -34.71 -47.26
CA TYR A 448 -3.17 -35.93 -47.01
C TYR A 448 -2.38 -36.97 -46.21
N GLU A 449 -1.07 -37.09 -46.43
CA GLU A 449 -0.18 -37.97 -45.68
C GLU A 449 -0.19 -37.63 -44.19
N VAL A 450 -0.02 -36.35 -43.85
CA VAL A 450 -0.03 -35.89 -42.45
C VAL A 450 -1.42 -35.99 -41.82
N LEU A 451 -2.49 -35.65 -42.55
CA LEU A 451 -3.84 -35.57 -41.98
C LEU A 451 -4.61 -36.90 -41.97
N SER A 452 -4.20 -37.89 -42.77
CA SER A 452 -4.86 -39.20 -42.82
C SER A 452 -4.35 -40.18 -41.75
N ASP A 453 -3.15 -39.97 -41.22
CA ASP A 453 -2.62 -40.71 -40.08
C ASP A 453 -2.95 -40.01 -38.76
N SER A 454 -3.54 -40.74 -37.80
CA SER A 454 -3.99 -40.15 -36.53
C SER A 454 -2.84 -39.64 -35.65
N GLU A 455 -1.67 -40.28 -35.71
CA GLU A 455 -0.51 -39.90 -34.91
C GLU A 455 0.17 -38.67 -35.52
N LEU A 456 0.40 -38.68 -36.83
CA LEU A 456 0.98 -37.53 -37.55
C LEU A 456 0.08 -36.29 -37.47
N ARG A 457 -1.24 -36.48 -37.60
CA ARG A 457 -2.23 -35.40 -37.41
C ARG A 457 -2.16 -34.84 -35.99
N ALA A 458 -2.11 -35.69 -34.98
CA ALA A 458 -2.01 -35.23 -33.59
C ALA A 458 -0.70 -34.47 -33.32
N ARG A 459 0.42 -34.90 -33.90
CA ARG A 459 1.70 -34.17 -33.82
C ARG A 459 1.62 -32.82 -34.51
N PHE A 460 1.08 -32.78 -35.73
CA PHE A 460 0.86 -31.55 -36.48
C PHE A 460 -0.06 -30.57 -35.74
N ASP A 461 -1.18 -31.04 -35.19
CA ASP A 461 -2.10 -30.22 -34.38
C ASP A 461 -1.45 -29.72 -33.08
N ASN A 462 -0.40 -30.40 -32.60
CA ASN A 462 0.44 -29.97 -31.48
C ASN A 462 1.60 -29.06 -31.91
N GLY A 463 1.63 -28.60 -33.16
CA GLY A 463 2.67 -27.73 -33.67
C GLY A 463 3.96 -28.47 -34.03
N GLU A 464 3.96 -29.79 -34.17
CA GLU A 464 5.07 -30.54 -34.74
C GLU A 464 4.72 -30.96 -36.17
N ASP A 465 5.21 -30.22 -37.15
CA ASP A 465 5.06 -30.59 -38.57
C ASP A 465 6.07 -31.70 -38.92
N PRO A 466 5.62 -32.92 -39.25
CA PRO A 466 6.50 -34.04 -39.57
C PRO A 466 7.35 -33.82 -40.83
N ASN A 467 6.96 -32.87 -41.68
CA ASN A 467 7.60 -32.58 -42.95
C ASN A 467 8.34 -31.24 -42.96
N ASP A 468 8.46 -30.54 -41.82
CA ASP A 468 9.17 -29.26 -41.73
C ASP A 468 10.69 -29.45 -41.79
N PRO A 469 11.37 -28.96 -42.85
CA PRO A 469 12.81 -29.14 -43.02
C PRO A 469 13.66 -28.34 -42.01
N GLN A 470 13.08 -27.41 -41.25
CA GLN A 470 13.79 -26.56 -40.27
C GLN A 470 13.44 -26.90 -38.81
N GLY A 471 12.53 -27.83 -38.56
CA GLY A 471 12.15 -28.30 -37.23
C GLY A 471 13.18 -29.26 -36.63
N GLY A 472 14.16 -28.74 -35.88
CA GLY A 472 15.24 -29.50 -35.22
C GLY A 472 14.82 -30.47 -34.11
N GLY A 473 14.07 -31.51 -34.45
CA GLY A 473 13.97 -32.75 -33.68
C GLY A 473 14.99 -33.76 -34.23
N GLN A 474 15.80 -34.32 -33.34
CA GLN A 474 16.81 -35.33 -33.67
C GLN A 474 16.11 -36.64 -34.05
N GLY A 475 15.64 -36.71 -35.28
CA GLY A 475 14.97 -37.84 -35.90
C GLY A 475 14.78 -37.46 -37.36
N GLY A 476 15.70 -37.93 -38.21
CA GLY A 476 15.63 -37.66 -39.65
C GLY A 476 14.26 -38.05 -40.21
N ASN A 477 13.86 -37.41 -41.33
CA ASN A 477 12.70 -37.78 -42.14
C ASN A 477 12.39 -39.27 -41.98
N PRO A 478 11.31 -39.67 -41.28
CA PRO A 478 10.99 -41.08 -41.09
C PRO A 478 10.79 -41.79 -42.44
N PHE A 479 10.65 -41.01 -43.51
CA PHE A 479 10.29 -41.43 -44.86
C PHE A 479 11.34 -41.06 -45.93
N ALA A 480 12.58 -40.74 -45.55
CA ALA A 480 13.67 -40.58 -46.54
C ALA A 480 13.98 -41.87 -47.35
N HIS A 481 13.24 -42.97 -47.14
CA HIS A 481 13.40 -44.24 -47.84
C HIS A 481 12.19 -44.75 -48.66
N HIS A 482 11.10 -44.00 -48.84
CA HIS A 482 9.99 -44.44 -49.71
C HIS A 482 9.62 -43.41 -50.78
N GLY A 483 10.61 -43.06 -51.61
CA GLY A 483 10.34 -42.55 -52.95
C GLY A 483 9.79 -43.67 -53.84
N GLY A 484 8.48 -43.88 -53.81
CA GLY A 484 7.82 -44.88 -54.65
C GLY A 484 6.30 -44.82 -54.52
N MET A 485 5.65 -44.20 -55.50
CA MET A 485 4.21 -44.27 -55.73
C MET A 485 3.66 -45.70 -55.53
N PRO A 486 2.57 -45.93 -54.78
CA PRO A 486 1.86 -47.20 -54.84
C PRO A 486 1.00 -47.23 -56.11
N HIS A 487 1.55 -47.77 -57.19
CA HIS A 487 0.77 -48.22 -58.33
C HIS A 487 -0.11 -49.40 -57.93
N PHE A 488 -1.38 -49.13 -57.62
CA PHE A 488 -2.44 -50.13 -57.57
C PHE A 488 -3.07 -50.25 -58.95
N PHE A 489 -2.65 -51.21 -59.78
CA PHE A 489 -3.50 -51.88 -60.78
C PHE A 489 -2.77 -53.09 -61.43
N GLN A 490 -3.53 -54.17 -61.65
CA GLN A 490 -3.26 -55.32 -62.55
C GLN A 490 -2.43 -56.50 -61.96
N GLN A 491 -3.06 -57.56 -61.43
CA GLN A 491 -3.67 -58.75 -62.09
C GLN A 491 -2.65 -59.86 -62.43
N GLY A 492 -2.77 -61.00 -61.71
CA GLY A 492 -2.55 -62.35 -62.26
C GLY A 492 -1.19 -63.03 -61.96
N GLY A 493 -1.24 -64.17 -61.26
CA GLY A 493 -0.24 -65.23 -61.38
C GLY A 493 0.36 -65.77 -60.08
N PHE A 494 -0.28 -66.79 -59.49
CA PHE A 494 0.44 -67.86 -58.76
C PHE A 494 1.24 -68.68 -59.80
N PRO A 495 2.42 -69.29 -59.48
CA PRO A 495 2.52 -70.27 -58.40
C PRO A 495 3.87 -70.40 -57.65
N GLY A 496 3.79 -70.85 -56.38
CA GLY A 496 4.65 -71.93 -55.87
C GLY A 496 5.82 -71.56 -54.93
N GLY A 497 5.81 -72.15 -53.73
CA GLY A 497 7.02 -72.45 -52.95
C GLY A 497 7.07 -71.97 -51.50
N PHE A 498 6.46 -72.72 -50.58
CA PHE A 498 6.91 -72.83 -49.18
C PHE A 498 8.16 -73.75 -49.12
N PRO A 499 8.94 -73.89 -48.01
CA PRO A 499 8.70 -73.38 -46.64
C PRO A 499 9.94 -72.86 -45.87
N GLY A 500 9.69 -72.23 -44.71
CA GLY A 500 10.42 -72.61 -43.49
C GLY A 500 11.12 -71.49 -42.72
N GLY A 501 10.91 -71.49 -41.39
CA GLY A 501 11.81 -70.82 -40.44
C GLY A 501 11.09 -69.95 -39.42
N GLY A 502 10.42 -70.56 -38.44
CA GLY A 502 9.95 -69.84 -37.26
C GLY A 502 11.07 -69.57 -36.27
N GLN A 503 10.92 -68.52 -35.46
CA GLN A 503 11.38 -68.53 -34.07
C GLN A 503 10.65 -67.47 -33.24
N LYS A 504 10.08 -67.97 -32.14
CA LYS A 504 9.46 -67.24 -31.04
C LYS A 504 10.55 -66.53 -30.23
N PHE A 505 10.25 -65.34 -29.69
CA PHE A 505 10.92 -64.88 -28.48
C PHE A 505 9.89 -64.45 -27.42
N GLN A 506 10.05 -65.09 -26.26
CA GLN A 506 9.33 -64.92 -25.01
C GLN A 506 9.88 -63.72 -24.24
N PHE A 507 8.96 -63.00 -23.58
CA PHE A 507 9.25 -62.04 -22.51
C PHE A 507 9.71 -62.77 -21.25
N HIS A 508 10.64 -62.18 -20.51
CA HIS A 508 10.77 -62.35 -19.06
C HIS A 508 11.12 -61.02 -18.41
N HIS A 509 10.30 -60.65 -17.42
CA HIS A 509 10.52 -59.57 -16.48
C HIS A 509 11.65 -59.91 -15.50
N GLY A 510 12.40 -58.87 -15.14
CA GLY A 510 13.19 -58.74 -13.92
C GLY A 510 13.21 -57.28 -13.55
#